data_AF-A0A7Y4Q8F7-F1
#
_entry.id   AF-A0A7Y4Q8F7-F1
#
_cell.length_a   1.000
_cell.length_b   1.000
_cell.length_c   1.000
_cell.angle_alpha   90.00
_cell.angle_beta   90.00
_cell.angle_gamma   90.00
#
_symmetry.space_group_name_H-M   'P 1'
#
loop_
_entity.id
_entity.type
_entity.pdbx_description
1 polymer ?
#
loop_
_entity_poly.entity_id
_entity_poly.type
_entity_poly.pdbx_seq_one_letter_code
_entity_poly.pdbx_strand_id
1 'polypeptide(L)'
;MKKVARIELQFLPCLEYFCALLSFDVVELEYHEHYIKQTYRNRCYINTSQGIQMLIVPLREKHGKTSVQEIRIDYQQKWQNNHWRSIVSA
;
A
#
# COMPACT_ATOMS: atom_id res chain seq x y z
N MET A 1 -15.92 13.93 -22.36
CA MET A 1 -16.31 12.81 -21.47
C MET A 1 -15.38 12.83 -20.27
N LYS A 2 -15.90 12.62 -19.05
CA LYS A 2 -15.10 12.59 -17.81
C LYS A 2 -14.20 11.35 -17.81
N LYS A 3 -12.90 11.50 -17.58
CA LYS A 3 -11.95 10.38 -17.45
C LYS A 3 -11.96 9.88 -16.02
N VAL A 4 -12.29 8.61 -15.83
CA VAL A 4 -12.38 7.96 -14.52
C VAL A 4 -11.35 6.85 -14.43
N ALA A 5 -10.51 6.87 -13.40
CA ALA A 5 -9.62 5.77 -13.03
C ALA A 5 -10.25 4.97 -11.89
N ARG A 6 -10.26 3.64 -12.03
CA ARG A 6 -10.60 2.70 -10.95
C ARG A 6 -9.35 1.95 -10.55
N ILE A 7 -8.97 2.05 -9.29
CA ILE A 7 -7.67 1.55 -8.81
C ILE A 7 -7.81 0.85 -7.47
N GLU A 8 -6.88 -0.07 -7.19
CA GLU A 8 -6.78 -0.77 -5.92
C GLU A 8 -6.30 0.12 -4.76
N LEU A 9 -6.41 -0.41 -3.55
CA LEU A 9 -5.90 0.24 -2.33
C LEU A 9 -4.37 0.06 -2.24
N GLN A 10 -3.61 1.13 -2.39
CA GLN A 10 -2.16 1.11 -2.21
C GLN A 10 -1.75 1.74 -0.86
N PHE A 11 -0.83 1.09 -0.14
CA PHE A 11 -0.21 1.62 1.08
C PHE A 11 0.97 2.51 0.70
N LEU A 12 0.89 3.81 1.03
CA LEU A 12 1.91 4.82 0.73
C LEU A 12 2.46 4.73 -0.71
N PRO A 13 1.64 5.08 -1.72
CA PRO A 13 2.02 4.98 -3.12
C PRO A 13 3.23 5.85 -3.47
N CYS A 14 3.99 5.47 -4.50
CA CYS A 14 5.13 6.24 -5.00
C CYS A 14 4.69 7.44 -5.85
N LEU A 15 5.64 8.31 -6.22
CA LEU A 15 5.37 9.50 -7.03
C LEU A 15 4.76 9.14 -8.39
N GLU A 16 5.25 8.10 -9.04
CA GLU A 16 4.79 7.63 -10.35
C GLU A 16 3.31 7.25 -10.34
N TYR A 17 2.83 6.66 -9.24
CA TYR A 17 1.41 6.37 -9.04
C TYR A 17 0.59 7.66 -9.10
N PHE A 18 0.97 8.68 -8.33
CA PHE A 18 0.25 9.96 -8.34
C PHE A 18 0.35 10.67 -9.70
N CYS A 19 1.52 10.65 -10.35
CA CYS A 19 1.71 11.21 -11.68
C CYS A 19 0.77 10.56 -12.71
N ALA A 20 0.58 9.23 -12.66
CA ALA A 20 -0.35 8.53 -13.55
C ALA A 20 -1.81 8.98 -13.33
N LEU A 21 -2.19 9.27 -12.08
CA LEU A 21 -3.54 9.70 -11.73
C LEU A 21 -3.87 11.14 -12.17
N LEU A 22 -2.87 12.00 -12.42
CA LEU A 22 -3.08 13.39 -12.86
C LEU A 22 -3.85 13.51 -14.18
N SER A 23 -3.90 12.44 -14.98
CA SER A 23 -4.62 12.43 -16.26
C SER A 23 -6.13 12.15 -16.15
N PHE A 24 -6.63 11.91 -14.95
CA PHE A 24 -8.03 11.53 -14.67
C PHE A 24 -8.75 12.61 -13.85
N ASP A 25 -10.03 12.82 -14.18
CA ASP A 25 -10.90 13.77 -13.47
C ASP A 25 -11.46 13.18 -12.17
N VAL A 26 -11.52 11.84 -12.08
CA VAL A 26 -12.01 11.10 -10.92
C VAL A 26 -11.13 9.89 -10.70
N VAL A 27 -10.83 9.65 -9.44
CA VAL A 27 -10.23 8.41 -8.97
C VAL A 27 -11.22 7.72 -8.04
N GLU A 28 -11.61 6.50 -8.41
CA GLU A 28 -12.46 5.62 -7.62
C GLU A 28 -11.58 4.49 -7.05
N LEU A 29 -11.62 4.31 -5.74
CA LEU A 29 -10.92 3.23 -5.07
C LEU A 29 -11.80 1.98 -5.04
N GLU A 30 -11.28 0.87 -5.57
CA GLU A 30 -11.94 -0.42 -5.54
C GLU A 30 -11.80 -1.07 -4.16
N TYR A 31 -12.93 -1.32 -3.51
CA TYR A 31 -13.02 -1.82 -2.14
C TYR A 31 -13.50 -3.27 -2.04
N HIS A 32 -14.08 -3.84 -3.12
CA HIS A 32 -14.64 -5.19 -3.15
C HIS A 32 -13.69 -6.23 -3.76
N GLU A 33 -12.42 -5.89 -3.93
CA GLU A 33 -11.42 -6.81 -4.44
C GLU A 33 -11.00 -7.88 -3.42
N HIS A 34 -10.39 -8.94 -3.94
CA HIS A 34 -9.69 -9.92 -3.13
C HIS A 34 -8.25 -9.45 -2.87
N TYR A 35 -7.76 -9.66 -1.66
CA TYR A 35 -6.42 -9.25 -1.28
C TYR A 35 -5.35 -10.02 -2.06
N ILE A 36 -4.49 -9.29 -2.77
CA ILE A 36 -3.39 -9.86 -3.52
C ILE A 36 -2.10 -9.75 -2.71
N LYS A 37 -1.55 -10.91 -2.31
CA LYS A 37 -0.28 -10.99 -1.59
C LYS A 37 0.84 -10.41 -2.44
N GLN A 38 1.85 -9.90 -1.74
CA GLN A 38 3.07 -9.37 -2.33
C GLN A 38 2.90 -8.17 -3.27
N THR A 39 1.85 -7.38 -3.07
CA THR A 39 1.57 -6.16 -3.84
C THR A 39 1.69 -4.92 -2.96
N TYR A 40 1.55 -3.74 -3.57
CA TYR A 40 1.54 -2.43 -2.90
C TYR A 40 0.39 -2.22 -1.90
N ARG A 41 -0.55 -3.17 -1.77
CA ARG A 41 -1.64 -3.13 -0.77
C ARG A 41 -1.15 -3.08 0.67
N ASN A 42 0.04 -3.62 0.94
CA ASN A 42 0.61 -3.65 2.28
C ASN A 42 2.12 -3.37 2.32
N ARG A 43 2.70 -2.86 1.24
CA ARG A 43 4.12 -2.52 1.17
C ARG A 43 4.32 -1.21 0.41
N CYS A 44 5.36 -0.48 0.78
CA CYS A 44 5.89 0.64 0.00
C CYS A 44 7.42 0.56 -0.03
N TYR A 45 8.02 1.41 -0.86
CA TYR A 45 9.48 1.55 -0.92
C TYR A 45 9.85 3.00 -0.63
N ILE A 46 10.88 3.17 0.19
CA ILE A 46 11.46 4.47 0.51
C ILE A 46 12.93 4.45 0.13
N ASN A 47 13.45 5.59 -0.29
CA ASN A 47 14.88 5.74 -0.50
C ASN A 47 15.53 6.16 0.82
N THR A 48 16.60 5.47 1.21
CA THR A 48 17.36 5.75 2.45
C THR A 48 18.84 5.95 2.13
N SER A 49 19.62 6.39 3.10
CA SER A 49 21.10 6.43 3.00
C SER A 49 21.74 5.09 2.62
N GLN A 50 21.06 3.96 2.86
CA GLN A 50 21.53 2.60 2.55
C GLN A 50 20.91 2.04 1.25
N GLY A 51 20.22 2.89 0.48
CA GLY A 51 19.50 2.52 -0.74
C GLY A 51 18.00 2.31 -0.49
N ILE A 52 17.35 1.64 -1.45
CA ILE A 52 15.90 1.44 -1.43
C ILE A 52 15.53 0.43 -0.34
N GLN A 53 14.74 0.86 0.64
CA GLN A 53 14.20 0.02 1.70
C GLN A 53 12.72 -0.25 1.45
N MET A 54 12.30 -1.51 1.57
CA MET A 54 10.89 -1.90 1.55
C MET A 54 10.31 -1.83 2.98
N LEU A 55 9.19 -1.13 3.14
CA LEU A 55 8.39 -1.13 4.35
C LEU A 55 7.15 -2.00 4.14
N ILE A 56 6.83 -2.87 5.11
CA ILE A 56 5.69 -3.79 5.03
C ILE A 56 4.79 -3.58 6.25
N VAL A 57 3.49 -3.41 6.01
CA VAL A 57 2.45 -3.54 7.03
C VAL A 57 2.14 -5.03 7.20
N PRO A 58 2.41 -5.63 8.37
CA PRO A 58 2.12 -7.02 8.63
C PRO A 58 0.61 -7.22 8.78
N LEU A 59 0.12 -8.36 8.30
CA LEU A 59 -1.30 -8.70 8.26
C LEU A 59 -1.51 -10.07 8.92
N ARG A 60 -2.62 -10.22 9.64
CA ARG A 60 -3.09 -11.49 10.22
C ARG A 60 -3.74 -12.36 9.14
N GLU A 61 -3.66 -13.68 9.34
CA GLU A 61 -4.39 -14.73 8.61
C GLU A 61 -4.42 -14.60 7.08
N LYS A 62 -3.55 -15.36 6.40
CA LYS A 62 -3.31 -15.25 4.96
C LYS A 62 -3.79 -16.50 4.19
N HIS A 63 -5.05 -16.87 4.32
CA HIS A 63 -5.57 -18.10 3.72
C HIS A 63 -6.53 -17.83 2.55
N GLY A 64 -6.18 -18.34 1.36
CA GLY A 64 -7.05 -18.32 0.19
C GLY A 64 -7.31 -16.93 -0.41
N LYS A 65 -8.49 -16.81 -1.03
CA LYS A 65 -9.03 -15.56 -1.60
C LYS A 65 -9.80 -14.81 -0.51
N THR A 66 -9.09 -14.03 0.30
CA THR A 66 -9.71 -13.19 1.35
C THR A 66 -10.14 -11.85 0.76
N SER A 67 -11.33 -11.37 1.11
CA SER A 67 -11.76 -10.01 0.76
C SER A 67 -10.83 -8.99 1.44
N VAL A 68 -10.49 -7.89 0.77
CA VAL A 68 -9.67 -6.82 1.39
C VAL A 68 -10.30 -6.28 2.67
N GLN A 69 -11.63 -6.34 2.77
CA GLN A 69 -12.44 -5.88 3.90
C GLN A 69 -12.27 -6.76 5.16
N GLU A 70 -11.87 -8.01 4.96
CA GLU A 70 -11.64 -8.99 6.02
C GLU A 70 -10.19 -8.99 6.50
N ILE A 71 -9.28 -8.38 5.75
CA ILE A 71 -7.87 -8.25 6.13
C ILE A 71 -7.76 -7.47 7.44
N ARG A 72 -6.90 -7.97 8.34
CA ARG A 72 -6.59 -7.34 9.62
C ARG A 72 -5.10 -7.09 9.74
N ILE A 73 -4.74 -5.90 10.20
CA ILE A 73 -3.35 -5.54 10.50
C ILE A 73 -2.89 -6.32 11.73
N ASP A 74 -1.67 -6.84 11.67
CA ASP A 74 -1.03 -7.50 12.80
C ASP A 74 -0.29 -6.50 13.69
N TYR A 75 -0.95 -6.10 14.78
CA TYR A 75 -0.37 -5.20 15.79
C TYR A 75 0.52 -5.91 16.83
N GLN A 76 0.73 -7.22 16.76
CA GLN A 76 1.68 -7.90 17.66
C GLN A 76 3.14 -7.53 17.32
N GLN A 77 3.38 -7.08 16.09
CA GLN A 77 4.70 -6.65 15.62
C GLN A 77 4.87 -5.14 15.80
N LYS A 78 6.09 -4.70 16.15
CA LYS A 78 6.45 -3.28 16.30
C LYS A 78 6.69 -2.57 14.95
N TRP A 79 5.91 -2.91 13.93
CA TRP A 79 6.12 -2.45 12.56
C TRP A 79 5.99 -0.93 12.41
N GLN A 80 5.07 -0.29 13.14
CA GLN A 80 4.88 1.16 13.12
C GLN A 80 6.13 1.91 13.60
N ASN A 81 6.73 1.46 14.71
CA ASN A 81 7.97 2.04 15.22
C ASN A 81 9.12 1.86 14.24
N ASN A 82 9.21 0.69 13.58
CA ASN A 82 10.24 0.43 12.58
C ASN A 82 10.05 1.31 11.35
N HIS A 83 8.81 1.45 10.84
CA HIS A 83 8.48 2.33 9.72
C HIS A 83 8.83 3.79 10.06
N TRP A 84 8.41 4.27 11.23
CA TRP A 84 8.68 5.64 11.66
C TRP A 84 10.18 5.92 11.74
N ARG A 85 10.96 5.03 12.37
CA ARG A 85 12.41 5.17 12.43
C ARG A 85 13.04 5.21 11.05
N SER A 86 12.65 4.29 10.15
CA SER A 86 13.16 4.25 8.79
C SER A 86 12.82 5.52 8.00
N ILE A 87 11.62 6.07 8.15
CA ILE A 87 11.21 7.31 7.48
C ILE A 87 11.98 8.52 8.03
N VAL A 88 12.18 8.60 9.35
CA VAL A 88 12.90 9.72 9.98
C VAL A 88 14.40 9.67 9.71
N SER A 89 14.98 8.47 9.53
CA SER A 89 16.40 8.29 9.21
C SER A 89 16.71 8.22 7.72
N ALA A 90 15.69 8.23 6.86
CA ALA A 90 15.83 8.20 5.40
C ALA A 90 16.41 9.52 4.90
#